data_AF-A0A929ULX9-F1
#
_entry.id   AF-A0A929ULX9-F1
#
_cell.length_a   1.000
_cell.length_b   1.000
_cell.length_c   1.000
_cell.angle_alpha   90.00
_cell.angle_beta   90.00
_cell.angle_gamma   90.00
#
_symmetry.space_group_name_H-M   'P 1'
#
loop_
_entity.id
_entity.type
_entity.pdbx_description
1 polymer ?
#
loop_
_entity_poly.entity_id
_entity_poly.type
_entity_poly.pdbx_seq_one_letter_code
_entity_poly.pdbx_strand_id
1 'polypeptide(L)'
;YISFAPPKLVTRLWHLGVAGVVTAISTLWWSVLVWLTPAANRPWVGSTNDNNIWSLIFGYNGFGRLFGHGGGPGGGAPGGGGAANMAQIGTQAAQSAQITSLTGGGLGADGRGGGPAGVGFGGETGLLRIFNESFGPNIAWLIPVALIGGGLVIWLLRRAPRRNKERVGVLLWLGWLLIHIVIFSMTSGTIHPYYVIAMAPAVAALVGIGAPYIWQAYTRRTKIAWLLPLSIAATTILSVVMLGYNNYWPWLIWLVIATGGVATILTLLPLAQTKRLKQIILSLAIIAGMAAPIAFSISTVATAHSGSIPTAGPGATAINGTNNESTQAESSLIAYLLANQNGAAWIAAVNSANESAPVQLSSGQPVMAIGGFNGSDSTLTLAQFKQLVKEGKIRYYVTSSGQGKSGDPGGAGGPGGNSEIASWATSSGVKVAYGGTQYIVYDLSAA
;
A
#
# COMPACT_ATOMS: atom_id res chain seq x y z
N TYR A 1 23.26 10.16 -16.14
CA TYR A 1 23.73 10.66 -17.45
C TYR A 1 24.51 11.97 -17.35
N ILE A 2 23.93 13.06 -16.83
CA ILE A 2 24.57 14.39 -16.64
C ILE A 2 25.97 14.26 -16.08
N SER A 3 26.11 13.50 -14.99
CA SER A 3 27.37 13.41 -14.29
C SER A 3 28.43 12.62 -15.07
N PHE A 4 28.09 11.48 -15.66
CA PHE A 4 29.10 10.48 -16.04
C PHE A 4 29.34 10.31 -17.54
N ALA A 5 28.46 10.81 -18.41
CA ALA A 5 28.56 10.60 -19.85
C ALA A 5 29.82 11.28 -20.45
N PRO A 6 30.39 10.78 -21.57
CA PRO A 6 31.56 11.38 -22.18
C PRO A 6 31.37 12.77 -22.85
N PRO A 7 30.24 13.10 -23.52
CA PRO A 7 30.09 14.36 -24.27
C PRO A 7 30.24 15.63 -23.44
N LYS A 8 30.33 16.80 -24.08
CA LYS A 8 30.31 18.10 -23.37
C LYS A 8 28.99 18.30 -22.63
N LEU A 9 28.98 19.11 -21.57
CA LEU A 9 27.78 19.35 -20.74
C LEU A 9 26.57 19.80 -21.59
N VAL A 10 26.78 20.72 -22.53
CA VAL A 10 25.73 21.20 -23.44
C VAL A 10 25.10 20.06 -24.24
N THR A 11 25.93 19.16 -24.79
CA THR A 11 25.45 17.97 -25.50
C THR A 11 24.66 17.04 -24.57
N ARG A 12 25.09 16.90 -23.32
CA ARG A 12 24.35 16.08 -22.34
C ARG A 12 23.00 16.68 -21.99
N LEU A 13 22.93 18.00 -21.82
CA LEU A 13 21.69 18.73 -21.59
C LEU A 13 20.76 18.62 -22.80
N TRP A 14 21.29 18.72 -24.01
CA TRP A 14 20.51 18.50 -25.24
C TRP A 14 19.91 17.09 -25.30
N HIS A 15 20.73 16.05 -25.11
CA HIS A 15 20.24 14.67 -25.10
C HIS A 15 19.19 14.43 -24.03
N LEU A 16 19.34 15.04 -22.84
CA LEU A 16 18.33 14.95 -21.79
C LEU A 16 17.08 15.76 -22.09
N GLY A 17 17.20 16.89 -22.78
CA GLY A 17 16.07 17.65 -23.27
C GLY A 17 15.25 16.83 -24.26
N VAL A 18 15.90 16.25 -25.26
CA VAL A 18 15.25 15.36 -26.24
C VAL A 18 14.64 14.15 -25.56
N ALA A 19 15.39 13.45 -24.71
CA ALA A 19 14.86 12.30 -23.97
C ALA A 19 13.70 12.68 -23.04
N GLY A 20 13.76 13.84 -22.40
CA GLY A 20 12.70 14.39 -21.55
C GLY A 20 11.43 14.68 -22.34
N VAL A 21 11.55 15.30 -23.52
CA VAL A 21 10.41 15.55 -24.42
C VAL A 21 9.78 14.23 -24.89
N VAL A 22 10.60 13.28 -25.34
CA VAL A 22 10.11 11.95 -25.76
C VAL A 22 9.39 11.25 -24.61
N THR A 23 9.96 11.30 -23.41
CA THR A 23 9.36 10.71 -22.20
C THR A 23 8.05 11.40 -21.83
N ALA A 24 7.98 12.72 -21.92
CA ALA A 24 6.77 13.48 -21.62
C ALA A 24 5.64 13.14 -22.61
N ILE A 25 5.94 13.09 -23.91
CA ILE A 25 4.98 12.69 -24.94
C ILE A 25 4.52 11.25 -24.69
N SER A 26 5.45 10.32 -24.49
CA SER A 26 5.13 8.92 -24.25
C SER A 26 4.31 8.69 -22.97
N THR A 27 4.52 9.50 -21.93
CA THR A 27 3.84 9.35 -20.63
C THR A 27 2.50 10.06 -20.59
N LEU A 28 2.38 11.25 -21.19
CA LEU A 28 1.25 12.16 -20.99
C LEU A 28 0.28 12.24 -22.16
N TRP A 29 0.52 11.55 -23.29
CA TRP A 29 -0.36 11.65 -24.47
C TRP A 29 -1.83 11.35 -24.14
N TRP A 30 -2.10 10.30 -23.36
CA TRP A 30 -3.47 9.93 -22.99
C TRP A 30 -4.10 10.95 -22.04
N SER A 31 -3.31 11.54 -21.13
CA SER A 31 -3.77 12.60 -20.24
C SER A 31 -4.15 13.84 -21.03
N VAL A 32 -3.39 14.17 -22.07
CA VAL A 32 -3.73 15.25 -23.02
C VAL A 32 -5.03 14.92 -23.76
N LEU A 33 -5.24 13.68 -24.21
CA LEU A 33 -6.50 13.28 -24.85
C LEU A 33 -7.70 13.41 -23.90
N VAL A 34 -7.56 12.99 -22.64
CA VAL A 34 -8.61 13.17 -21.61
C VAL A 34 -8.90 14.65 -21.39
N TRP A 35 -7.85 15.48 -21.31
CA TRP A 35 -7.99 16.92 -21.12
C TRP A 35 -8.66 17.62 -22.31
N LEU A 36 -8.33 17.22 -23.54
CA LEU A 36 -8.91 17.79 -24.77
C LEU A 36 -10.33 17.28 -25.07
N THR A 37 -10.71 16.12 -24.53
CA THR A 37 -12.06 15.59 -24.71
C THR A 37 -13.04 16.37 -23.82
N PRO A 38 -14.12 16.96 -24.38
CA PRO A 38 -15.09 17.72 -23.60
C PRO A 38 -15.64 16.90 -22.43
N ALA A 39 -15.84 17.52 -21.27
CA ALA A 39 -16.26 16.84 -20.04
C ALA A 39 -17.57 16.04 -20.19
N ALA A 40 -18.48 16.48 -21.06
CA ALA A 40 -19.74 15.77 -21.36
C ALA A 40 -19.54 14.48 -22.18
N ASN A 41 -18.41 14.33 -22.86
CA ASN A 41 -18.11 13.23 -23.79
C ASN A 41 -17.06 12.27 -23.23
N ARG A 42 -16.72 12.37 -21.94
CA ARG A 42 -15.76 11.49 -21.28
C ARG A 42 -16.22 11.09 -19.88
N PRO A 43 -15.74 9.95 -19.35
CA PRO A 43 -15.95 9.60 -17.96
C PRO A 43 -15.40 10.66 -17.01
N TRP A 44 -16.00 10.74 -15.82
CA TRP A 44 -15.49 11.55 -14.73
C TRP A 44 -14.08 11.09 -14.32
N VAL A 45 -13.18 12.05 -14.11
CA VAL A 45 -11.85 11.79 -13.56
C VAL A 45 -12.00 11.63 -12.04
N GLY A 46 -12.12 10.38 -11.59
CA GLY A 46 -12.30 10.03 -10.18
C GLY A 46 -11.15 10.49 -9.28
N SER A 47 -11.41 10.55 -7.97
CA SER A 47 -10.47 11.10 -6.96
C SER A 47 -10.12 12.57 -7.17
N THR A 48 -10.94 13.32 -7.91
CA THR A 48 -10.84 14.76 -8.10
C THR A 48 -12.15 15.45 -7.78
N ASN A 49 -12.07 16.74 -7.41
CA ASN A 49 -13.24 17.58 -7.15
C ASN A 49 -13.70 18.37 -8.38
N ASP A 50 -12.94 18.34 -9.48
CA ASP A 50 -13.04 19.26 -10.61
C ASP A 50 -13.07 18.56 -11.99
N ASN A 51 -13.15 17.22 -12.02
CA ASN A 51 -13.11 16.42 -13.24
C ASN A 51 -11.84 16.66 -14.09
N ASN A 52 -10.71 16.98 -13.45
CA ASN A 52 -9.50 17.38 -14.14
C ASN A 52 -8.37 16.37 -13.98
N ILE A 53 -7.88 15.85 -15.11
CA ILE A 53 -6.81 14.86 -15.14
C ILE A 53 -5.48 15.37 -14.57
N TRP A 54 -5.20 16.67 -14.68
CA TRP A 54 -3.98 17.26 -14.12
C TRP A 54 -4.05 17.36 -12.60
N SER A 55 -5.24 17.64 -12.06
CA SER A 55 -5.52 17.59 -10.62
C SER A 55 -5.35 16.17 -10.08
N LEU A 56 -5.73 15.14 -10.85
CA LEU A 56 -5.46 13.75 -10.47
C LEU A 56 -3.95 13.42 -10.46
N ILE A 57 -3.22 13.81 -11.49
CA ILE A 57 -1.80 13.44 -11.68
C ILE A 57 -0.88 14.19 -10.72
N PHE A 58 -0.93 15.53 -10.74
CA PHE A 58 0.00 16.36 -9.98
C PHE A 58 -0.53 16.73 -8.60
N GLY A 59 -1.85 16.87 -8.47
CA GLY A 59 -2.53 17.16 -7.21
C GLY A 59 -2.63 15.91 -6.34
N TYR A 60 -3.68 15.10 -6.53
CA TYR A 60 -3.97 13.94 -5.67
C TYR A 60 -2.82 12.92 -5.67
N ASN A 61 -2.42 12.37 -6.83
CA ASN A 61 -1.38 11.31 -6.87
C ASN A 61 0.05 11.83 -6.69
N GLY A 62 0.31 13.08 -7.06
CA GLY A 62 1.65 13.68 -7.03
C GLY A 62 1.99 14.29 -5.67
N PHE A 63 1.91 15.62 -5.60
CA PHE A 63 2.31 16.39 -4.43
C PHE A 63 1.40 16.13 -3.21
N GLY A 64 0.12 15.86 -3.46
CA GLY A 64 -0.87 15.57 -2.42
C GLY A 64 -0.51 14.38 -1.56
N ARG A 65 -0.15 13.25 -2.21
CA ARG A 65 0.35 12.07 -1.51
C ARG A 65 1.69 12.32 -0.82
N LEU A 66 2.63 13.03 -1.46
CA LEU A 66 3.96 13.22 -0.88
C LEU A 66 3.98 14.17 0.33
N PHE A 67 3.13 15.20 0.34
CA PHE A 67 3.13 16.23 1.39
C PHE A 67 1.95 16.12 2.35
N GLY A 68 1.00 15.21 2.14
CA GLY A 68 -0.14 15.01 3.06
C GLY A 68 -1.24 16.06 2.98
N HIS A 69 -1.29 16.84 1.89
CA HIS A 69 -2.24 17.95 1.69
C HIS A 69 -3.05 17.82 0.38
N GLY A 70 -3.24 16.61 -0.14
CA GLY A 70 -3.83 16.38 -1.47
C GLY A 70 -5.34 16.59 -1.56
N GLY A 71 -5.77 17.58 -2.35
CA GLY A 71 -7.16 18.00 -2.60
C GLY A 71 -8.05 17.04 -3.39
N GLY A 72 -8.00 15.74 -3.09
CA GLY A 72 -9.01 14.77 -3.53
C GLY A 72 -10.21 14.71 -2.58
N PRO A 73 -11.42 14.36 -3.05
CA PRO A 73 -12.61 14.27 -2.20
C PRO A 73 -12.45 13.19 -1.11
N GLY A 74 -12.72 13.53 0.15
CA GLY A 74 -12.64 12.58 1.27
C GLY A 74 -11.23 12.28 1.79
N GLY A 75 -10.20 13.04 1.37
CA GLY A 75 -8.86 12.99 1.95
C GLY A 75 -8.86 13.55 3.37
N GLY A 76 -9.29 12.75 4.35
CA GLY A 76 -9.08 13.05 5.76
C GLY A 76 -7.60 13.25 6.02
N ALA A 77 -7.27 14.34 6.73
CA ALA A 77 -5.92 14.59 7.21
C ALA A 77 -5.34 13.34 7.89
N PRO A 78 -4.03 13.04 7.75
CA PRO A 78 -3.41 12.01 8.55
C PRO A 78 -3.65 12.33 10.02
N GLY A 79 -4.14 11.35 10.77
CA GLY A 79 -4.66 11.48 12.12
C GLY A 79 -3.97 12.54 12.98
N GLY A 80 -4.62 13.71 13.09
CA GLY A 80 -4.34 14.72 14.10
C GLY A 80 -4.89 14.30 15.46
N GLY A 81 -4.63 13.07 15.90
CA GLY A 81 -5.03 12.57 17.23
C GLY A 81 -4.16 13.11 18.37
N GLY A 82 -3.12 13.90 18.06
CA GLY A 82 -2.15 14.40 19.04
C GLY A 82 -2.53 15.69 19.75
N ALA A 83 -3.51 16.46 19.25
CA ALA A 83 -3.82 17.80 19.79
C ALA A 83 -5.12 17.87 20.59
N ALA A 84 -6.08 16.94 20.39
CA ALA A 84 -7.37 16.97 21.08
C ALA A 84 -7.33 16.36 22.50
N ASN A 85 -6.33 15.52 22.82
CA ASN A 85 -6.26 14.82 24.12
C ASN A 85 -5.57 15.61 25.25
N MET A 86 -5.04 16.81 25.00
CA MET A 86 -4.50 17.67 26.07
C MET A 86 -5.59 18.49 26.79
N ALA A 87 -6.78 18.64 26.20
CA ALA A 87 -7.88 19.39 26.81
C ALA A 87 -8.78 18.54 27.73
N GLN A 88 -8.73 17.20 27.63
CA GLN A 88 -9.56 16.28 28.44
C GLN A 88 -8.84 15.67 29.66
N ILE A 89 -7.52 15.83 29.78
CA ILE A 89 -6.74 15.35 30.95
C ILE A 89 -7.03 16.22 32.20
N GLY A 90 -7.60 17.42 32.04
CA GLY A 90 -7.94 18.31 33.16
C GLY A 90 -9.23 17.97 33.92
N THR A 91 -10.10 17.10 33.40
CA THR A 91 -11.48 16.93 33.94
C THR A 91 -11.82 15.54 34.44
N GLN A 92 -10.91 14.56 34.37
CA GLN A 92 -11.13 13.19 34.88
C GLN A 92 -10.30 12.84 36.13
N ALA A 93 -9.62 13.82 36.74
CA ALA A 93 -8.89 13.63 38.00
C ALA A 93 -9.77 13.77 39.27
N ALA A 94 -11.09 13.94 39.14
CA ALA A 94 -11.99 14.22 40.28
C ALA A 94 -12.88 13.06 40.73
N GLN A 95 -12.86 11.89 40.08
CA GLN A 95 -13.73 10.77 40.47
C GLN A 95 -13.04 9.42 40.30
N SER A 96 -12.27 9.01 41.31
CA SER A 96 -12.20 7.63 41.81
C SER A 96 -11.05 7.48 42.81
N ALA A 97 -11.23 8.08 43.98
CA ALA A 97 -10.57 7.60 45.18
C ALA A 97 -11.46 6.51 45.78
N GLN A 98 -11.17 5.23 45.51
CA GLN A 98 -11.48 4.12 46.42
C GLN A 98 -10.87 2.78 45.94
N ILE A 99 -10.03 2.22 46.84
CA ILE A 99 -9.69 0.79 47.02
C ILE A 99 -8.45 0.23 46.26
N THR A 100 -7.31 0.30 46.97
CA THR A 100 -6.13 -0.62 47.03
C THR A 100 -6.55 -2.09 47.25
N SER A 101 -5.84 -3.19 46.97
CA SER A 101 -4.48 -3.62 46.55
C SER A 101 -4.60 -5.15 46.27
N LEU A 102 -3.84 -5.82 45.37
CA LEU A 102 -2.58 -6.54 45.64
C LEU A 102 -2.15 -7.41 44.41
N THR A 103 -0.85 -7.32 44.10
CA THR A 103 0.09 -8.36 43.57
C THR A 103 -0.07 -8.95 42.16
N GLY A 104 1.00 -8.81 41.37
CA GLY A 104 1.36 -9.73 40.29
C GLY A 104 2.01 -9.05 39.08
N GLY A 105 3.35 -8.95 39.06
CA GLY A 105 4.10 -8.27 38.01
C GLY A 105 3.96 -8.90 36.61
N GLY A 106 3.73 -8.04 35.63
CA GLY A 106 3.88 -8.31 34.20
C GLY A 106 4.11 -6.98 33.50
N LEU A 107 5.28 -6.79 32.91
CA LEU A 107 5.62 -5.62 32.11
C LEU A 107 4.64 -5.53 30.95
N GLY A 108 3.78 -4.51 30.99
CA GLY A 108 2.64 -4.32 30.11
C GLY A 108 3.06 -4.12 28.66
N ALA A 109 2.55 -5.00 27.80
CA ALA A 109 2.35 -4.71 26.40
C ALA A 109 1.19 -3.70 26.31
N ASP A 110 1.50 -2.44 26.02
CA ASP A 110 0.51 -1.45 25.63
C ASP A 110 -0.06 -1.82 24.25
N GLY A 111 -1.07 -2.69 24.26
CA GLY A 111 -1.93 -2.97 23.13
C GLY A 111 -2.76 -1.73 22.79
N ARG A 112 -2.19 -0.86 21.95
CA ARG A 112 -2.99 0.14 21.21
C ARG A 112 -3.67 -0.58 20.06
N GLY A 113 -4.99 -0.69 20.16
CA GLY A 113 -5.87 -1.40 19.24
C GLY A 113 -5.66 -1.00 17.79
N GLY A 114 -5.28 -1.97 16.97
CA GLY A 114 -5.40 -1.91 15.53
C GLY A 114 -6.87 -1.93 15.14
N GLY A 115 -7.41 -0.77 14.80
CA GLY A 115 -8.63 -0.69 14.01
C GLY A 115 -8.39 -1.25 12.59
N PRO A 116 -9.43 -1.67 11.85
CA PRO A 116 -9.29 -2.33 10.54
C PRO A 116 -8.65 -1.46 9.44
N ALA A 117 -8.34 -0.20 9.71
CA ALA A 117 -7.60 0.69 8.81
C ALA A 117 -6.07 0.46 8.82
N GLY A 118 -5.53 -0.38 9.71
CA GLY A 118 -4.10 -0.60 9.89
C GLY A 118 -3.43 -1.54 8.87
N VAL A 119 -4.19 -2.32 8.10
CA VAL A 119 -3.65 -3.37 7.21
C VAL A 119 -3.90 -3.16 5.72
N GLY A 120 -4.55 -2.05 5.33
CA GLY A 120 -4.91 -1.80 3.92
C GLY A 120 -4.07 -0.77 3.18
N PHE A 121 -3.71 0.33 3.84
CA PHE A 121 -3.18 1.52 3.17
C PHE A 121 -2.00 2.12 3.93
N GLY A 122 -0.87 1.39 3.90
CA GLY A 122 0.46 1.87 4.25
C GLY A 122 0.74 2.34 5.68
N GLY A 123 -0.24 2.61 6.53
CA GLY A 123 0.00 3.11 7.89
C GLY A 123 0.71 4.47 7.92
N GLU A 124 1.28 4.84 9.08
CA GLU A 124 1.93 6.14 9.28
C GLU A 124 3.17 6.34 8.39
N THR A 125 3.32 7.55 7.86
CA THR A 125 4.51 7.95 7.09
C THR A 125 5.71 8.11 8.02
N GLY A 126 6.90 7.70 7.56
CA GLY A 126 8.12 7.87 8.34
C GLY A 126 9.33 7.20 7.68
N LEU A 127 10.54 7.66 8.02
CA LEU A 127 11.77 7.18 7.38
C LEU A 127 11.95 5.65 7.46
N LEU A 128 11.50 5.05 8.56
CA LEU A 128 11.62 3.60 8.81
C LEU A 128 10.38 2.81 8.38
N ARG A 129 9.38 3.44 7.75
CA ARG A 129 8.13 2.78 7.32
C ARG A 129 8.37 1.57 6.43
N ILE A 130 9.39 1.61 5.59
CA ILE A 130 9.76 0.48 4.71
C ILE A 130 10.13 -0.80 5.48
N PHE A 131 10.42 -0.69 6.78
CA PHE A 131 10.74 -1.80 7.67
C PHE A 131 9.60 -2.18 8.60
N ASN A 132 8.43 -1.53 8.54
CA ASN A 132 7.31 -1.86 9.43
C ASN A 132 6.61 -3.17 9.05
N GLU A 133 5.58 -3.53 9.80
CA GLU A 133 4.80 -4.76 9.58
C GLU A 133 4.08 -4.82 8.23
N SER A 134 3.68 -3.68 7.66
CA SER A 134 2.98 -3.63 6.39
C SER A 134 3.93 -3.77 5.20
N PHE A 135 5.07 -3.06 5.20
CA PHE A 135 5.98 -2.99 4.05
C PHE A 135 7.19 -3.91 4.17
N GLY A 136 7.73 -4.08 5.37
CA GLY A 136 8.96 -4.83 5.61
C GLY A 136 8.95 -6.22 4.98
N PRO A 137 7.95 -7.06 5.28
CA PRO A 137 7.88 -8.41 4.72
C PRO A 137 7.77 -8.48 3.18
N ASN A 138 7.42 -7.38 2.51
CA ASN A 138 7.30 -7.32 1.05
C ASN A 138 8.64 -7.06 0.33
N ILE A 139 9.64 -6.47 1.01
CA ILE A 139 10.87 -6.03 0.33
C ILE A 139 12.14 -5.96 1.19
N ALA A 140 12.01 -5.77 2.50
CA ALA A 140 13.11 -5.23 3.30
C ALA A 140 14.19 -6.25 3.67
N TRP A 141 13.92 -7.55 3.51
CA TRP A 141 14.80 -8.67 3.88
C TRP A 141 16.28 -8.46 3.54
N LEU A 142 16.57 -8.04 2.30
CA LEU A 142 17.94 -7.93 1.79
C LEU A 142 18.41 -6.47 1.63
N ILE A 143 17.61 -5.48 2.07
CA ILE A 143 18.00 -4.06 2.03
C ILE A 143 19.31 -3.80 2.79
N PRO A 144 19.54 -4.35 4.01
CA PRO A 144 20.81 -4.14 4.71
C PRO A 144 22.03 -4.55 3.88
N VAL A 145 22.00 -5.73 3.25
CA VAL A 145 23.09 -6.22 2.39
C VAL A 145 23.25 -5.35 1.14
N ALA A 146 22.15 -4.92 0.53
CA ALA A 146 22.17 -4.03 -0.62
C ALA A 146 22.85 -2.68 -0.31
N LEU A 147 22.54 -2.07 0.84
CA LEU A 147 23.11 -0.79 1.26
C LEU A 147 24.59 -0.94 1.67
N ILE A 148 24.93 -1.97 2.46
CA ILE A 148 26.32 -2.24 2.87
C ILE A 148 27.18 -2.54 1.63
N GLY A 149 26.71 -3.43 0.74
CA GLY A 149 27.41 -3.83 -0.47
C GLY A 149 27.58 -2.68 -1.45
N GLY A 150 26.51 -1.93 -1.73
CA GLY A 150 26.58 -0.75 -2.60
C GLY A 150 27.52 0.33 -2.05
N GLY A 151 27.42 0.63 -0.75
CA GLY A 151 28.30 1.59 -0.07
C GLY A 151 29.76 1.17 -0.12
N LEU A 152 30.04 -0.13 0.11
CA LEU A 152 31.38 -0.69 -0.02
C LEU A 152 31.95 -0.50 -1.42
N VAL A 153 31.20 -0.85 -2.47
CA VAL A 153 31.67 -0.74 -3.85
C VAL A 153 31.93 0.72 -4.23
N ILE A 154 31.08 1.66 -3.81
CA ILE A 154 31.36 3.09 -3.99
C ILE A 154 32.63 3.51 -3.27
N TRP A 155 32.83 3.05 -2.03
CA TRP A 155 34.01 3.39 -1.23
C TRP A 155 35.30 2.85 -1.87
N LEU A 156 35.29 1.61 -2.37
CA LEU A 156 36.41 1.01 -3.12
C LEU A 156 36.70 1.77 -4.41
N LEU A 157 35.64 2.15 -5.15
CA LEU A 157 35.74 2.83 -6.44
C LEU A 157 35.78 4.37 -6.32
N ARG A 158 35.93 4.94 -5.11
CA ARG A 158 35.87 6.39 -4.91
C ARG A 158 36.96 7.16 -5.68
N ARG A 159 38.14 6.54 -5.82
CA ARG A 159 39.29 7.06 -6.59
C ARG A 159 39.30 6.58 -8.04
N ALA A 160 38.39 5.68 -8.42
CA ALA A 160 38.28 5.23 -9.80
C ALA A 160 37.88 6.41 -10.70
N PRO A 161 38.31 6.41 -11.97
CA PRO A 161 37.91 7.44 -12.93
C PRO A 161 36.40 7.60 -12.95
N ARG A 162 35.94 8.85 -13.12
CA ARG A 162 34.52 9.22 -13.11
C ARG A 162 33.65 8.37 -14.05
N ARG A 163 34.24 7.81 -15.12
CA ARG A 163 33.55 7.00 -16.14
C ARG A 163 33.63 5.49 -15.90
N ASN A 164 34.10 5.04 -14.74
CA ASN A 164 34.13 3.62 -14.40
C ASN A 164 32.70 3.05 -14.41
N LYS A 165 32.47 2.01 -15.24
CA LYS A 165 31.13 1.45 -15.48
C LYS A 165 30.50 0.84 -14.23
N GLU A 166 31.29 0.16 -13.40
CA GLU A 166 30.83 -0.44 -12.14
C GLU A 166 30.36 0.63 -11.15
N ARG A 167 31.16 1.70 -10.97
CA ARG A 167 30.79 2.83 -10.10
C ARG A 167 29.49 3.49 -10.56
N VAL A 168 29.34 3.68 -11.87
CA VAL A 168 28.13 4.27 -12.45
C VAL A 168 26.93 3.34 -12.26
N GLY A 169 27.11 2.03 -12.46
CA GLY A 169 26.07 1.02 -12.24
C GLY A 169 25.59 0.99 -10.80
N VAL A 170 26.50 0.97 -9.83
CA VAL A 170 26.13 0.97 -8.40
C VAL A 170 25.45 2.27 -7.99
N LEU A 171 25.90 3.42 -8.50
CA LEU A 171 25.24 4.71 -8.24
C LEU A 171 23.82 4.76 -8.83
N LEU A 172 23.60 4.15 -9.99
CA LEU A 172 22.26 4.03 -10.58
C LEU A 172 21.34 3.21 -9.67
N TRP A 173 21.76 2.01 -9.27
CA TRP A 173 20.94 1.12 -8.45
C TRP A 173 20.74 1.63 -7.02
N LEU A 174 21.77 2.23 -6.40
CA LEU A 174 21.60 2.89 -5.09
C LEU A 174 20.68 4.09 -5.20
N GLY A 175 20.83 4.92 -6.24
CA GLY A 175 19.94 6.05 -6.48
C GLY A 175 18.49 5.59 -6.63
N TRP A 176 18.25 4.55 -7.43
CA TRP A 176 16.95 3.93 -7.59
C TRP A 176 16.39 3.45 -6.24
N LEU A 177 17.17 2.67 -5.48
CA LEU A 177 16.73 2.12 -4.20
C LEU A 177 16.39 3.23 -3.20
N LEU A 178 17.29 4.21 -3.02
CA LEU A 178 17.13 5.29 -2.04
C LEU A 178 15.95 6.20 -2.38
N ILE A 179 15.74 6.53 -3.66
CA ILE A 179 14.58 7.32 -4.09
C ILE A 179 13.29 6.58 -3.74
N HIS A 180 13.19 5.29 -4.04
CA HIS A 180 11.99 4.52 -3.72
C HIS A 180 11.78 4.34 -2.22
N ILE A 181 12.84 4.12 -1.43
CA ILE A 181 12.74 4.10 0.04
C ILE A 181 12.13 5.40 0.53
N VAL A 182 12.64 6.56 0.09
CA VAL A 182 12.13 7.87 0.52
C VAL A 182 10.68 8.07 0.06
N ILE A 183 10.39 7.87 -1.22
CA ILE A 183 9.06 8.13 -1.77
C ILE A 183 8.01 7.24 -1.11
N PHE A 184 8.24 5.92 -1.01
CA PHE A 184 7.26 5.02 -0.39
C PHE A 184 7.13 5.22 1.12
N SER A 185 8.21 5.63 1.80
CA SER A 185 8.15 5.98 3.23
C SER A 185 7.37 7.27 3.50
N MET A 186 7.41 8.25 2.58
CA MET A 186 6.81 9.57 2.77
C MET A 186 5.42 9.73 2.12
N THR A 187 5.03 8.85 1.20
CA THR A 187 3.73 8.89 0.53
C THR A 187 2.60 8.60 1.52
N SER A 188 1.82 9.62 1.84
CA SER A 188 0.60 9.53 2.66
C SER A 188 -0.64 9.13 1.84
N GLY A 189 -1.73 8.80 2.54
CA GLY A 189 -2.98 8.37 1.93
C GLY A 189 -2.93 6.91 1.44
N THR A 190 -3.69 6.63 0.38
CA THR A 190 -3.88 5.30 -0.21
C THR A 190 -2.60 4.80 -0.90
N ILE A 191 -1.75 4.09 -0.15
CA ILE A 191 -0.57 3.39 -0.68
C ILE A 191 -0.64 1.91 -0.30
N HIS A 192 -0.50 1.06 -1.32
CA HIS A 192 -0.52 -0.39 -1.10
C HIS A 192 0.90 -0.93 -0.86
N PRO A 193 1.07 -1.88 0.08
CA PRO A 193 2.36 -2.49 0.34
C PRO A 193 3.06 -3.04 -0.91
N TYR A 194 2.33 -3.67 -1.84
CA TYR A 194 2.93 -4.32 -3.02
C TYR A 194 3.67 -3.35 -3.96
N TYR A 195 3.45 -2.03 -3.89
CA TYR A 195 4.18 -1.06 -4.71
C TYR A 195 5.70 -1.11 -4.51
N VAL A 196 6.16 -1.56 -3.34
CA VAL A 196 7.59 -1.71 -3.06
C VAL A 196 8.29 -2.74 -3.93
N ILE A 197 7.55 -3.56 -4.70
CA ILE A 197 8.12 -4.45 -5.71
C ILE A 197 8.98 -3.68 -6.73
N ALA A 198 8.70 -2.38 -6.95
CA ALA A 198 9.52 -1.50 -7.78
C ALA A 198 10.98 -1.38 -7.29
N MET A 199 11.26 -1.69 -6.03
CA MET A 199 12.62 -1.70 -5.46
C MET A 199 13.37 -3.01 -5.72
N ALA A 200 12.68 -4.10 -6.04
CA ALA A 200 13.27 -5.44 -6.13
C ALA A 200 14.45 -5.53 -7.12
N PRO A 201 14.41 -4.92 -8.33
CA PRO A 201 15.56 -4.93 -9.25
C PRO A 201 16.81 -4.26 -8.64
N ALA A 202 16.64 -3.16 -7.91
CA ALA A 202 17.75 -2.45 -7.29
C ALA A 202 18.34 -3.24 -6.13
N VAL A 203 17.50 -3.84 -5.28
CA VAL A 203 17.96 -4.74 -4.21
C VAL A 203 18.74 -5.91 -4.80
N ALA A 204 18.18 -6.60 -5.81
CA ALA A 204 18.82 -7.74 -6.46
C ALA A 204 20.17 -7.37 -7.10
N ALA A 205 20.23 -6.25 -7.84
CA ALA A 205 21.46 -5.78 -8.47
C ALA A 205 22.53 -5.43 -7.42
N LEU A 206 22.17 -4.72 -6.35
CA LEU A 206 23.12 -4.30 -5.32
C LEU A 206 23.63 -5.46 -4.46
N VAL A 207 22.76 -6.42 -4.14
CA VAL A 207 23.17 -7.66 -3.46
C VAL A 207 24.10 -8.46 -4.38
N GLY A 208 23.71 -8.65 -5.64
CA GLY A 208 24.51 -9.40 -6.63
C GLY A 208 25.87 -8.79 -6.90
N ILE A 209 25.96 -7.46 -6.97
CA ILE A 209 27.23 -6.75 -7.14
C ILE A 209 28.03 -6.76 -5.83
N GLY A 210 27.41 -6.43 -4.69
CA GLY A 210 28.10 -6.15 -3.43
C GLY A 210 28.56 -7.39 -2.66
N ALA A 211 27.76 -8.47 -2.64
CA ALA A 211 28.07 -9.67 -1.88
C ALA A 211 29.43 -10.31 -2.25
N PRO A 212 29.83 -10.40 -3.54
CA PRO A 212 31.17 -10.82 -3.92
C PRO A 212 32.30 -9.97 -3.33
N TYR A 213 32.16 -8.64 -3.28
CA TYR A 213 33.19 -7.77 -2.68
C TYR A 213 33.28 -7.95 -1.17
N ILE A 214 32.14 -8.09 -0.48
CA ILE A 214 32.10 -8.38 0.96
C ILE A 214 32.81 -9.72 1.24
N TRP A 215 32.50 -10.74 0.45
CA TRP A 215 33.10 -12.08 0.58
C TRP A 215 34.61 -12.07 0.30
N GLN A 216 35.04 -11.36 -0.75
CA GLN A 216 36.46 -11.22 -1.07
C GLN A 216 37.22 -10.44 0.01
N ALA A 217 36.63 -9.37 0.54
CA ALA A 217 37.20 -8.58 1.63
C ALA A 217 37.42 -9.43 2.90
N TYR A 218 36.47 -10.32 3.20
CA TYR A 218 36.57 -11.27 4.31
C TYR A 218 37.62 -12.35 4.07
N THR A 219 37.55 -13.04 2.92
CA THR A 219 38.47 -14.15 2.61
C THR A 219 39.93 -13.73 2.46
N ARG A 220 40.18 -12.46 2.10
CA ARG A 220 41.51 -11.84 2.05
C ARG A 220 41.94 -11.17 3.37
N ARG A 221 41.13 -11.23 4.42
CA ARG A 221 41.40 -10.62 5.75
C ARG A 221 41.78 -9.13 5.66
N THR A 222 41.07 -8.38 4.83
CA THR A 222 41.27 -6.93 4.71
C THR A 222 40.74 -6.20 5.95
N LYS A 223 41.08 -4.90 6.10
CA LYS A 223 40.59 -4.05 7.21
C LYS A 223 39.07 -3.91 7.29
N ILE A 224 38.36 -4.23 6.20
CA ILE A 224 36.90 -4.16 6.08
C ILE A 224 36.24 -5.56 6.12
N ALA A 225 36.99 -6.60 6.52
CA ALA A 225 36.46 -7.96 6.65
C ALA A 225 35.26 -8.06 7.60
N TRP A 226 35.14 -7.15 8.57
CA TRP A 226 34.03 -7.06 9.52
C TRP A 226 32.66 -6.79 8.86
N LEU A 227 32.64 -6.33 7.60
CA LEU A 227 31.40 -6.11 6.85
C LEU A 227 30.63 -7.42 6.58
N LEU A 228 31.31 -8.57 6.51
CA LEU A 228 30.64 -9.86 6.35
C LEU A 228 29.81 -10.23 7.60
N PRO A 229 30.38 -10.33 8.82
CA PRO A 229 29.59 -10.57 10.02
C PRO A 229 28.51 -9.52 10.23
N LEU A 230 28.79 -8.23 9.96
CA LEU A 230 27.78 -7.17 10.05
C LEU A 230 26.58 -7.45 9.12
N SER A 231 26.85 -7.82 7.87
CA SER A 231 25.79 -8.06 6.88
C SER A 231 24.91 -9.26 7.27
N ILE A 232 25.54 -10.34 7.74
CA ILE A 232 24.82 -11.54 8.21
C ILE A 232 24.00 -11.19 9.44
N ALA A 233 24.59 -10.53 10.44
CA ALA A 233 23.90 -10.16 11.68
C ALA A 233 22.73 -9.20 11.41
N ALA A 234 22.93 -8.15 10.62
CA ALA A 234 21.89 -7.17 10.31
C ALA A 234 20.71 -7.82 9.56
N THR A 235 21.00 -8.69 8.59
CA THR A 235 19.97 -9.45 7.85
C THR A 235 19.22 -10.40 8.78
N THR A 236 19.94 -11.11 9.65
CA THR A 236 19.35 -12.05 10.61
C THR A 236 18.42 -11.34 11.59
N ILE A 237 18.89 -10.25 12.21
CA ILE A 237 18.09 -9.45 13.16
C ILE A 237 16.84 -8.92 12.46
N LEU A 238 17.00 -8.33 11.28
CA LEU A 238 15.86 -7.78 10.54
C LEU A 238 14.84 -8.88 10.16
N SER A 239 15.30 -10.02 9.66
CA SER A 239 14.43 -11.17 9.34
C SER A 239 13.69 -11.68 10.58
N VAL A 240 14.34 -11.76 11.74
CA VAL A 240 13.72 -12.19 13.00
C VAL A 240 12.66 -11.20 13.46
N VAL A 241 12.96 -9.89 13.40
CA VAL A 241 11.99 -8.84 13.74
C VAL A 241 10.76 -8.95 12.82
N MET A 242 10.96 -9.10 11.51
CA MET A 242 9.86 -9.15 10.55
C MET A 242 9.01 -10.43 10.66
N LEU A 243 9.64 -11.58 10.91
CA LEU A 243 8.92 -12.81 11.22
C LEU A 243 8.14 -12.70 12.54
N GLY A 244 8.64 -11.91 13.49
CA GLY A 244 8.05 -11.69 14.81
C GLY A 244 6.79 -10.83 14.81
N TYR A 245 6.50 -10.05 13.75
CA TYR A 245 5.32 -9.17 13.70
C TYR A 245 4.01 -9.92 13.92
N ASN A 246 3.83 -11.03 13.23
CA ASN A 246 2.62 -11.85 13.31
C ASN A 246 2.90 -13.28 13.81
N ASN A 247 4.17 -13.68 13.88
CA ASN A 247 4.63 -14.96 14.41
C ASN A 247 3.94 -16.21 13.80
N TYR A 248 3.64 -16.18 12.50
CA TYR A 248 2.98 -17.31 11.80
C TYR A 248 3.80 -18.61 11.84
N TRP A 249 5.13 -18.51 11.80
CA TRP A 249 6.04 -19.65 11.77
C TRP A 249 7.16 -19.51 12.81
N PRO A 250 6.91 -19.82 14.09
CA PRO A 250 7.93 -19.71 15.14
C PRO A 250 9.19 -20.54 14.84
N TRP A 251 9.03 -21.71 14.20
CA TRP A 251 10.16 -22.55 13.80
C TRP A 251 11.10 -21.86 12.80
N LEU A 252 10.56 -21.00 11.92
CA LEU A 252 11.35 -20.29 10.92
C LEU A 252 12.18 -19.18 11.57
N ILE A 253 11.65 -18.54 12.62
CA ILE A 253 12.41 -17.61 13.47
C ILE A 253 13.62 -18.32 14.05
N TRP A 254 13.42 -19.49 14.69
CA TRP A 254 14.51 -20.25 15.28
C TRP A 254 15.52 -20.75 14.23
N LEU A 255 15.07 -21.15 13.04
CA LEU A 255 15.96 -21.51 11.93
C LEU A 255 16.84 -20.33 11.52
N VAL A 256 16.28 -19.14 11.36
CA VAL A 256 17.00 -17.91 10.98
C VAL A 256 17.98 -17.50 12.10
N ILE A 257 17.57 -17.55 13.37
CA ILE A 257 18.43 -17.28 14.53
C ILE A 257 19.61 -18.25 14.56
N ALA A 258 19.36 -19.55 14.44
CA ALA A 258 20.39 -20.58 14.52
C ALA A 258 21.39 -20.43 13.38
N THR A 259 20.91 -20.35 12.13
CA THR A 259 21.78 -20.29 10.96
C THR A 259 22.54 -18.96 10.86
N GLY A 260 21.85 -17.84 11.07
CA GLY A 260 22.45 -16.50 11.03
C GLY A 260 23.38 -16.22 12.20
N GLY A 261 23.01 -16.65 13.41
CA GLY A 261 23.83 -16.55 14.61
C GLY A 261 25.11 -17.38 14.50
N VAL A 262 25.00 -18.65 14.12
CA VAL A 262 26.17 -19.52 13.92
C VAL A 262 27.07 -18.98 12.82
N ALA A 263 26.52 -18.56 11.67
CA ALA A 263 27.32 -17.95 10.60
C ALA A 263 28.08 -16.71 11.08
N THR A 264 27.40 -15.82 11.80
CA THR A 264 28.01 -14.61 12.37
C THR A 264 29.15 -14.96 13.34
N ILE A 265 28.91 -15.87 14.29
CA ILE A 265 29.91 -16.30 15.27
C ILE A 265 31.12 -16.93 14.57
N LEU A 266 30.91 -17.88 13.64
CA LEU A 266 32.00 -18.52 12.88
C LEU A 266 32.83 -17.51 12.09
N THR A 267 32.24 -16.40 11.63
CA THR A 267 33.01 -15.36 10.94
C THR A 267 33.88 -14.51 11.87
N LEU A 268 33.48 -14.36 13.14
CA LEU A 268 34.19 -13.57 14.15
C LEU A 268 35.27 -14.36 14.90
N LEU A 269 35.12 -15.68 14.99
CA LEU A 269 36.11 -16.52 15.67
C LEU A 269 37.45 -16.55 14.90
N PRO A 270 38.60 -16.57 15.61
CA PRO A 270 39.93 -16.63 15.00
C PRO A 270 40.28 -18.03 14.49
N LEU A 271 39.36 -18.69 13.76
CA LEU A 271 39.52 -20.03 13.23
C LEU A 271 40.37 -20.06 11.95
N ALA A 272 41.00 -21.21 11.69
CA ALA A 272 41.60 -21.49 10.40
C ALA A 272 40.51 -21.57 9.32
N GLN A 273 40.52 -20.61 8.39
CA GLN A 273 39.48 -20.43 7.37
C GLN A 273 39.66 -21.41 6.20
N THR A 274 39.46 -22.70 6.48
CA THR A 274 39.51 -23.78 5.49
C THR A 274 38.41 -23.64 4.43
N LYS A 275 38.59 -24.29 3.27
CA LYS A 275 37.57 -24.29 2.19
C LYS A 275 36.20 -24.76 2.70
N ARG A 276 36.20 -25.81 3.53
CA ARG A 276 34.98 -26.38 4.12
C ARG A 276 34.30 -25.41 5.08
N LEU A 277 35.05 -24.74 5.97
CA LEU A 277 34.47 -23.76 6.89
C LEU A 277 33.85 -22.57 6.13
N LYS A 278 34.52 -22.08 5.10
CA LYS A 278 33.98 -21.03 4.21
C LYS A 278 32.68 -21.46 3.54
N GLN A 279 32.60 -22.69 3.02
CA GLN A 279 31.36 -23.23 2.43
C GLN A 279 30.24 -23.32 3.47
N ILE A 280 30.54 -23.76 4.70
CA ILE A 280 29.56 -23.82 5.80
C ILE A 280 29.03 -22.42 6.13
N ILE A 281 29.91 -21.44 6.34
CA ILE A 281 29.53 -20.05 6.61
C ILE A 281 28.64 -19.50 5.50
N LEU A 282 29.01 -19.73 4.24
CA LEU A 282 28.25 -19.26 3.09
C LEU A 282 26.85 -19.91 3.04
N SER A 283 26.77 -21.23 3.21
CA SER A 283 25.48 -21.94 3.23
C SER A 283 24.58 -21.44 4.35
N LEU A 284 25.11 -21.29 5.57
CA LEU A 284 24.34 -20.78 6.72
C LEU A 284 23.88 -19.33 6.50
N ALA A 285 24.73 -18.47 5.94
CA ALA A 285 24.36 -17.09 5.61
C ALA A 285 23.28 -17.02 4.53
N ILE A 286 23.34 -17.87 3.50
CA ILE A 286 22.30 -17.97 2.47
C ILE A 286 20.98 -18.43 3.08
N ILE A 287 20.99 -19.46 3.94
CA ILE A 287 19.78 -19.94 4.61
C ILE A 287 19.17 -18.82 5.47
N ALA A 288 19.98 -18.14 6.30
CA ALA A 288 19.52 -17.05 7.14
C ALA A 288 18.90 -15.88 6.35
N GLY A 289 19.47 -15.56 5.17
CA GLY A 289 18.98 -14.47 4.32
C GLY A 289 17.79 -14.83 3.43
N MET A 290 17.64 -16.11 3.04
CA MET A 290 16.68 -16.53 2.01
C MET A 290 15.50 -17.36 2.54
N ALA A 291 15.62 -18.02 3.70
CA ALA A 291 14.57 -18.90 4.20
C ALA A 291 13.24 -18.15 4.38
N ALA A 292 13.27 -16.94 4.96
CA ALA A 292 12.08 -16.13 5.18
C ALA A 292 11.47 -15.58 3.88
N PRO A 293 12.22 -14.91 2.98
CA PRO A 293 11.68 -14.50 1.67
C PRO A 293 11.09 -15.65 0.86
N ILE A 294 11.74 -16.83 0.87
CA ILE A 294 11.24 -18.01 0.16
C ILE A 294 9.94 -18.49 0.78
N ALA A 295 9.86 -18.61 2.11
CA ALA A 295 8.63 -19.02 2.78
C ALA A 295 7.46 -18.05 2.51
N PHE A 296 7.70 -16.74 2.57
CA PHE A 296 6.70 -15.72 2.21
C PHE A 296 6.24 -15.83 0.75
N SER A 297 7.19 -16.05 -0.17
CA SER A 297 6.87 -16.21 -1.60
C SER A 297 6.03 -17.47 -1.85
N ILE A 298 6.41 -18.60 -1.24
CA ILE A 298 5.65 -19.86 -1.34
C ILE A 298 4.26 -19.68 -0.76
N SER A 299 4.14 -19.06 0.42
CA SER A 299 2.83 -18.82 1.05
C SER A 299 1.92 -17.95 0.19
N THR A 300 2.48 -16.93 -0.46
CA THR A 300 1.73 -16.08 -1.39
C THR A 300 1.24 -16.92 -2.57
N VAL A 301 2.12 -17.66 -3.25
CA VAL A 301 1.73 -18.44 -4.43
C VAL A 301 0.77 -19.60 -4.09
N ALA A 302 0.87 -20.16 -2.89
CA ALA A 302 0.06 -21.30 -2.45
C ALA A 302 -1.34 -20.91 -1.96
N THR A 303 -1.63 -19.61 -1.79
CA THR A 303 -2.90 -19.14 -1.24
C THR A 303 -3.77 -18.52 -2.34
N ALA A 304 -5.04 -18.91 -2.41
CA ALA A 304 -6.02 -18.25 -3.26
C ALA A 304 -6.39 -16.89 -2.65
N HIS A 305 -6.35 -15.82 -3.44
CA HIS A 305 -6.68 -14.47 -2.98
C HIS A 305 -8.07 -14.07 -3.48
N SER A 306 -8.84 -13.43 -2.61
CA SER A 306 -10.13 -12.81 -2.92
C SER A 306 -10.10 -11.33 -2.54
N GLY A 307 -11.01 -10.54 -3.12
CA GLY A 307 -11.11 -9.10 -2.89
C GLY A 307 -10.25 -8.25 -3.82
N SER A 308 -10.34 -6.93 -3.64
CA SER A 308 -9.75 -5.94 -4.55
C SER A 308 -8.34 -5.49 -4.18
N ILE A 309 -7.82 -5.94 -3.03
CA ILE A 309 -6.53 -5.49 -2.49
C ILE A 309 -5.56 -6.68 -2.46
N PRO A 310 -4.57 -6.73 -3.37
CA PRO A 310 -3.59 -7.80 -3.37
C PRO A 310 -2.66 -7.65 -2.16
N THR A 311 -2.60 -8.69 -1.35
CA THR A 311 -1.71 -8.83 -0.19
C THR A 311 -0.75 -10.00 -0.43
N ALA A 312 0.43 -9.97 0.21
CA ALA A 312 1.44 -11.01 0.06
C ALA A 312 1.90 -11.53 1.42
N GLY A 313 2.28 -12.81 1.45
CA GLY A 313 2.76 -13.51 2.64
C GLY A 313 1.70 -14.38 3.33
N PRO A 314 2.05 -14.98 4.46
CA PRO A 314 1.11 -15.72 5.31
C PRO A 314 -0.01 -14.82 5.82
N GLY A 315 -1.23 -15.37 5.85
CA GLY A 315 -2.41 -14.63 6.29
C GLY A 315 -2.87 -13.55 5.29
N ALA A 316 -2.36 -13.56 4.05
CA ALA A 316 -2.82 -12.68 2.98
C ALA A 316 -4.29 -12.97 2.65
N THR A 317 -5.18 -12.12 3.15
CA THR A 317 -6.61 -12.13 2.84
C THR A 317 -7.07 -10.72 2.47
N ALA A 318 -8.30 -10.61 1.95
CA ALA A 318 -8.99 -9.32 1.89
C ALA A 318 -9.06 -8.68 3.29
N ILE A 319 -9.20 -7.35 3.35
CA ILE A 319 -9.34 -6.62 4.60
C ILE A 319 -10.68 -6.98 5.25
N ASN A 320 -10.62 -7.61 6.43
CA ASN A 320 -11.79 -7.92 7.24
C ASN A 320 -12.54 -6.66 7.72
N GLY A 321 -13.87 -6.70 7.77
CA GLY A 321 -14.77 -5.57 7.97
C GLY A 321 -15.01 -4.65 6.76
N THR A 322 -14.65 -5.03 5.52
CA THR A 322 -14.84 -4.21 4.31
C THR A 322 -15.75 -4.88 3.27
N ASN A 323 -16.43 -4.06 2.47
CA ASN A 323 -17.22 -4.50 1.31
C ASN A 323 -16.38 -5.13 0.18
N ASN A 324 -15.07 -5.25 0.36
CA ASN A 324 -14.14 -5.91 -0.55
C ASN A 324 -13.87 -7.38 -0.21
N GLU A 325 -14.50 -7.94 0.84
CA GLU A 325 -14.31 -9.34 1.25
C GLU A 325 -15.08 -10.36 0.42
N SER A 326 -16.26 -9.97 -0.07
CA SER A 326 -17.14 -10.84 -0.82
C SER A 326 -17.35 -10.32 -2.22
N THR A 327 -17.19 -11.19 -3.21
CA THR A 327 -17.55 -10.90 -4.60
C THR A 327 -19.03 -11.18 -4.88
N GLN A 328 -19.83 -11.54 -3.86
CA GLN A 328 -21.21 -11.94 -4.01
C GLN A 328 -22.15 -11.08 -3.16
N ALA A 329 -23.22 -10.61 -3.80
CA ALA A 329 -24.37 -10.00 -3.13
C ALA A 329 -25.40 -11.07 -2.76
N GLU A 330 -26.30 -10.73 -1.84
CA GLU A 330 -27.37 -11.62 -1.36
C GLU A 330 -28.26 -12.07 -2.54
N SER A 331 -28.47 -13.38 -2.72
CA SER A 331 -29.24 -13.92 -3.84
C SER A 331 -30.69 -13.41 -3.89
N SER A 332 -31.29 -13.11 -2.73
CA SER A 332 -32.62 -12.51 -2.60
C SER A 332 -32.67 -11.11 -3.21
N LEU A 333 -31.64 -10.28 -2.95
CA LEU A 333 -31.51 -8.95 -3.56
C LEU A 333 -31.41 -9.07 -5.08
N ILE A 334 -30.54 -9.96 -5.57
CA ILE A 334 -30.33 -10.13 -7.01
C ILE A 334 -31.61 -10.60 -7.70
N ALA A 335 -32.27 -11.62 -7.16
CA ALA A 335 -33.53 -12.13 -7.70
C ALA A 335 -34.61 -11.02 -7.74
N TYR A 336 -34.72 -10.23 -6.67
CA TYR A 336 -35.66 -9.11 -6.62
C TYR A 336 -35.35 -8.03 -7.66
N LEU A 337 -34.09 -7.56 -7.76
CA LEU A 337 -33.71 -6.51 -8.70
C LEU A 337 -33.90 -6.96 -10.16
N LEU A 338 -33.54 -8.20 -10.50
CA LEU A 338 -33.72 -8.75 -11.84
C LEU A 338 -35.21 -8.90 -12.21
N ALA A 339 -36.03 -9.37 -11.28
CA ALA A 339 -37.47 -9.54 -11.52
C ALA A 339 -38.21 -8.20 -11.70
N ASN A 340 -37.65 -7.10 -11.19
CA ASN A 340 -38.33 -5.80 -11.15
C ASN A 340 -37.62 -4.67 -11.93
N GLN A 341 -36.61 -5.00 -12.75
CA GLN A 341 -35.80 -4.01 -13.48
C GLN A 341 -36.62 -3.14 -14.45
N ASN A 342 -37.69 -3.68 -15.05
CA ASN A 342 -38.59 -2.95 -15.96
C ASN A 342 -37.89 -2.16 -17.08
N GLY A 343 -36.79 -2.71 -17.64
CA GLY A 343 -36.03 -2.07 -18.70
C GLY A 343 -35.14 -0.89 -18.27
N ALA A 344 -35.00 -0.64 -16.95
CA ALA A 344 -34.09 0.36 -16.43
C ALA A 344 -32.65 0.08 -16.89
N ALA A 345 -31.93 1.14 -17.25
CA ALA A 345 -30.54 1.05 -17.71
C ALA A 345 -29.61 0.52 -16.61
N TRP A 346 -29.91 0.83 -15.34
CA TRP A 346 -29.24 0.27 -14.17
C TRP A 346 -30.25 -0.41 -13.25
N ILE A 347 -29.96 -1.65 -12.82
CA ILE A 347 -30.84 -2.39 -11.91
C ILE A 347 -30.95 -1.75 -10.53
N ALA A 348 -29.91 -1.00 -10.13
CA ALA A 348 -29.87 -0.22 -8.90
C ALA A 348 -28.85 0.92 -9.02
N ALA A 349 -29.02 1.95 -8.19
CA ALA A 349 -28.01 2.94 -7.87
C ALA A 349 -27.53 2.77 -6.42
N VAL A 350 -26.22 2.91 -6.21
CA VAL A 350 -25.53 2.80 -4.92
C VAL A 350 -24.54 3.95 -4.75
N ASN A 351 -24.03 4.14 -3.53
CA ASN A 351 -23.14 5.27 -3.25
C ASN A 351 -21.78 5.12 -3.94
N SER A 352 -21.23 3.91 -4.00
CA SER A 352 -19.83 3.70 -4.34
C SER A 352 -19.58 2.50 -5.26
N ALA A 353 -18.43 2.48 -5.91
CA ALA A 353 -18.00 1.36 -6.74
C ALA A 353 -17.87 0.09 -5.90
N ASN A 354 -17.38 0.21 -4.65
CA ASN A 354 -17.28 -0.92 -3.73
C ASN A 354 -18.65 -1.53 -3.37
N GLU A 355 -19.70 -0.71 -3.23
CA GLU A 355 -21.07 -1.23 -3.02
C GLU A 355 -21.66 -1.85 -4.30
N SER A 356 -21.27 -1.33 -5.47
CA SER A 356 -21.81 -1.78 -6.76
C SER A 356 -21.23 -3.12 -7.21
N ALA A 357 -19.96 -3.37 -6.90
CA ALA A 357 -19.19 -4.51 -7.40
C ALA A 357 -19.85 -5.88 -7.11
N PRO A 358 -20.23 -6.23 -5.87
CA PRO A 358 -20.86 -7.54 -5.60
C PRO A 358 -22.21 -7.69 -6.31
N VAL A 359 -22.97 -6.60 -6.45
CA VAL A 359 -24.26 -6.63 -7.15
C VAL A 359 -24.07 -6.83 -8.65
N GLN A 360 -23.10 -6.14 -9.27
CA GLN A 360 -22.75 -6.33 -10.69
C GLN A 360 -22.23 -7.74 -10.97
N LEU A 361 -21.32 -8.25 -10.14
CA LEU A 361 -20.72 -9.58 -10.33
C LEU A 361 -21.75 -10.70 -10.15
N SER A 362 -22.68 -10.58 -9.20
CA SER A 362 -23.72 -11.59 -8.98
C SER A 362 -24.87 -11.52 -9.99
N SER A 363 -25.22 -10.33 -10.49
CA SER A 363 -26.35 -10.17 -11.43
C SER A 363 -25.95 -10.24 -12.90
N GLY A 364 -24.71 -9.92 -13.24
CA GLY A 364 -24.27 -9.66 -14.61
C GLY A 364 -24.91 -8.40 -15.23
N GLN A 365 -25.53 -7.54 -14.42
CA GLN A 365 -26.24 -6.33 -14.88
C GLN A 365 -25.55 -5.03 -14.47
N PRO A 366 -25.79 -3.91 -15.18
CA PRO A 366 -25.24 -2.62 -14.81
C PRO A 366 -25.83 -2.11 -13.50
N VAL A 367 -24.95 -1.64 -12.60
CA VAL A 367 -25.33 -0.96 -11.35
C VAL A 367 -24.64 0.40 -11.34
N MET A 368 -25.38 1.48 -11.05
CA MET A 368 -24.82 2.82 -11.02
C MET A 368 -24.08 3.06 -9.70
N ALA A 369 -22.78 3.34 -9.78
CA ALA A 369 -21.99 3.84 -8.66
C ALA A 369 -21.88 5.37 -8.75
N ILE A 370 -22.54 6.09 -7.85
CA ILE A 370 -22.69 7.55 -7.95
C ILE A 370 -21.39 8.28 -7.55
N GLY A 371 -20.64 7.79 -6.58
CA GLY A 371 -19.56 8.55 -5.93
C GLY A 371 -18.15 8.01 -6.06
N GLY A 372 -17.81 7.36 -7.17
CA GLY A 372 -16.48 6.80 -7.37
C GLY A 372 -16.18 5.65 -6.40
N PHE A 373 -14.92 5.44 -6.04
CA PHE A 373 -14.50 4.27 -5.26
C PHE A 373 -15.15 4.19 -3.88
N ASN A 374 -15.16 5.29 -3.13
CA ASN A 374 -15.66 5.36 -1.73
C ASN A 374 -16.94 6.19 -1.55
N GLY A 375 -17.56 6.66 -2.63
CA GLY A 375 -18.80 7.45 -2.54
C GLY A 375 -18.61 8.97 -2.41
N SER A 376 -17.35 9.44 -2.35
CA SER A 376 -17.01 10.85 -2.12
C SER A 376 -16.87 11.70 -3.40
N ASP A 377 -16.79 11.08 -4.58
CA ASP A 377 -16.64 11.83 -5.84
C ASP A 377 -17.96 12.50 -6.26
N SER A 378 -17.94 13.78 -6.60
CA SER A 378 -19.13 14.53 -7.05
C SER A 378 -19.46 14.30 -8.53
N THR A 379 -19.79 13.06 -8.93
CA THR A 379 -19.95 12.73 -10.37
C THR A 379 -21.30 13.15 -10.96
N LEU A 380 -22.33 13.26 -10.14
CA LEU A 380 -23.72 13.50 -10.57
C LEU A 380 -24.40 14.50 -9.62
N THR A 381 -25.11 15.48 -10.18
CA THR A 381 -25.93 16.40 -9.36
C THR A 381 -27.27 15.76 -8.99
N LEU A 382 -27.88 16.19 -7.88
CA LEU A 382 -29.22 15.73 -7.49
C LEU A 382 -30.26 15.93 -8.60
N ALA A 383 -30.19 17.06 -9.31
CA ALA A 383 -31.10 17.36 -10.41
C ALA A 383 -30.96 16.35 -11.57
N GLN A 384 -29.73 16.00 -11.94
CA GLN A 384 -29.47 14.98 -12.96
C GLN A 384 -29.91 13.60 -12.49
N PHE A 385 -29.69 13.25 -11.23
CA PHE A 385 -30.16 11.97 -10.67
C PHE A 385 -31.69 11.85 -10.73
N LYS A 386 -32.42 12.90 -10.29
CA LYS A 386 -33.88 12.96 -10.40
C LYS A 386 -34.37 12.81 -11.85
N GLN A 387 -33.66 13.42 -12.80
CA GLN A 387 -33.98 13.29 -14.21
C GLN A 387 -33.82 11.85 -14.70
N LEU A 388 -32.77 11.13 -14.29
CA LEU A 388 -32.59 9.71 -14.62
C LEU A 388 -33.67 8.81 -14.03
N VAL A 389 -34.14 9.11 -12.81
CA VAL A 389 -35.28 8.42 -12.19
C VAL A 389 -36.55 8.66 -13.00
N LYS A 390 -36.83 9.93 -13.36
CA LYS A 390 -38.01 10.31 -14.16
C LYS A 390 -38.01 9.71 -15.56
N GLU A 391 -36.83 9.53 -16.17
CA GLU A 391 -36.65 8.84 -17.46
C GLU A 391 -36.79 7.31 -17.34
N GLY A 392 -36.98 6.76 -16.14
CA GLY A 392 -37.07 5.32 -15.90
C GLY A 392 -35.73 4.59 -16.03
N LYS A 393 -34.61 5.32 -16.09
CA LYS A 393 -33.27 4.73 -16.20
C LYS A 393 -32.77 4.15 -14.89
N ILE A 394 -33.28 4.64 -13.76
CA ILE A 394 -32.98 4.18 -12.40
C ILE A 394 -34.30 4.06 -11.66
N ARG A 395 -34.53 2.92 -11.02
CA ARG A 395 -35.70 2.70 -10.17
C ARG A 395 -35.34 2.48 -8.71
N TYR A 396 -34.31 1.69 -8.45
CA TYR A 396 -33.94 1.28 -7.10
C TYR A 396 -32.69 2.00 -6.62
N TYR A 397 -32.75 2.48 -5.38
CA TYR A 397 -31.59 2.93 -4.64
C TYR A 397 -31.29 1.95 -3.51
N VAL A 398 -30.06 1.46 -3.43
CA VAL A 398 -29.67 0.38 -2.52
C VAL A 398 -28.58 0.86 -1.58
N THR A 399 -28.74 0.60 -0.29
CA THR A 399 -27.73 0.86 0.75
C THR A 399 -27.46 -0.42 1.55
N SER A 400 -26.28 -0.54 2.16
CA SER A 400 -26.01 -1.64 3.09
C SER A 400 -26.76 -1.42 4.41
N SER A 401 -27.34 -2.49 4.98
CA SER A 401 -28.00 -2.43 6.30
C SER A 401 -27.02 -2.35 7.47
N GLY A 402 -25.74 -2.67 7.23
CA GLY A 402 -24.65 -2.65 8.20
C GLY A 402 -24.05 -1.26 8.44
N GLN A 403 -24.87 -0.25 8.69
CA GLN A 403 -24.40 1.08 9.07
C GLN A 403 -23.83 1.01 10.51
N GLY A 404 -22.54 0.68 10.67
CA GLY A 404 -21.85 0.79 11.97
C GLY A 404 -20.71 -0.17 12.32
N LYS A 405 -20.22 -1.02 11.41
CA LYS A 405 -19.07 -1.91 11.70
C LYS A 405 -17.81 -1.67 10.87
N SER A 406 -17.91 -0.93 9.78
CA SER A 406 -16.74 -0.46 9.04
C SER A 406 -16.26 0.84 9.69
N GLY A 407 -15.00 0.88 10.12
CA GLY A 407 -14.29 2.11 10.45
C GLY A 407 -13.99 2.97 9.22
N ASP A 408 -14.84 2.89 8.21
CA ASP A 408 -14.81 3.71 7.01
C ASP A 408 -15.67 4.94 7.31
N PRO A 409 -15.09 6.14 7.45
CA PRO A 409 -15.87 7.35 7.64
C PRO A 409 -16.65 7.65 6.33
N GLY A 410 -17.77 6.96 6.10
CA GLY A 410 -18.44 7.06 4.81
C GLY A 410 -19.76 6.30 4.63
N GLY A 411 -20.45 5.87 5.70
CA GLY A 411 -21.87 5.45 5.59
C GLY A 411 -22.85 6.63 5.55
N ALA A 412 -22.37 7.81 5.92
CA ALA A 412 -22.94 9.10 5.58
C ALA A 412 -21.81 9.82 4.86
N GLY A 413 -22.06 10.32 3.64
CA GLY A 413 -21.06 11.07 2.89
C GLY A 413 -20.39 12.08 3.82
N GLY A 414 -19.06 11.98 3.96
CA GLY A 414 -18.29 13.07 4.52
C GLY A 414 -18.63 14.37 3.76
N PRO A 415 -18.30 15.55 4.28
CA PRO A 415 -18.65 16.82 3.63
C PRO A 415 -18.14 16.84 2.18
N GLY A 416 -19.02 16.55 1.20
CA GLY A 416 -18.67 16.40 -0.21
C GLY A 416 -19.53 15.40 -1.01
N GLY A 417 -20.05 15.86 -2.15
CA GLY A 417 -20.48 15.05 -3.31
C GLY A 417 -21.94 14.59 -3.34
N ASN A 418 -22.21 13.39 -2.83
CA ASN A 418 -23.47 12.68 -3.13
C ASN A 418 -24.38 12.48 -1.91
N SER A 419 -24.04 13.11 -0.78
CA SER A 419 -24.87 13.08 0.44
C SER A 419 -26.30 13.58 0.16
N GLU A 420 -26.46 14.58 -0.71
CA GLU A 420 -27.77 15.08 -1.13
C GLU A 420 -28.61 14.03 -1.88
N ILE A 421 -27.98 13.24 -2.77
CA ILE A 421 -28.66 12.15 -3.49
C ILE A 421 -29.07 11.06 -2.53
N ALA A 422 -28.17 10.64 -1.64
CA ALA A 422 -28.47 9.62 -0.63
C ALA A 422 -29.61 10.07 0.30
N SER A 423 -29.56 11.30 0.81
CA SER A 423 -30.62 11.86 1.67
C SER A 423 -31.94 11.99 0.94
N TRP A 424 -31.93 12.42 -0.33
CA TRP A 424 -33.17 12.51 -1.12
C TRP A 424 -33.76 11.12 -1.42
N ALA A 425 -32.95 10.18 -1.90
CA ALA A 425 -33.40 8.84 -2.26
C ALA A 425 -33.97 8.07 -1.05
N THR A 426 -33.35 8.22 0.12
CA THR A 426 -33.81 7.57 1.35
C THR A 426 -35.05 8.22 1.98
N SER A 427 -35.26 9.53 1.77
CA SER A 427 -36.44 10.26 2.28
C SER A 427 -37.64 10.22 1.35
N SER A 428 -37.42 10.18 0.03
CA SER A 428 -38.49 10.21 -0.98
C SER A 428 -38.84 8.82 -1.51
N GLY A 429 -37.92 7.86 -1.42
CA GLY A 429 -38.14 6.50 -1.86
C GLY A 429 -38.93 5.66 -0.86
N VAL A 430 -39.71 4.71 -1.36
CA VAL A 430 -40.47 3.76 -0.53
C VAL A 430 -39.59 2.54 -0.24
N LYS A 431 -39.36 2.23 1.04
CA LYS A 431 -38.60 1.05 1.43
C LYS A 431 -39.34 -0.22 1.02
N VAL A 432 -38.66 -1.13 0.33
CA VAL A 432 -39.24 -2.40 -0.13
C VAL A 432 -38.71 -3.58 0.66
N ALA A 433 -39.61 -4.51 0.99
CA ALA A 433 -39.27 -5.82 1.52
C ALA A 433 -38.95 -6.77 0.35
N TYR A 434 -37.67 -6.93 0.03
CA TYR A 434 -37.19 -7.84 -1.02
C TYR A 434 -36.89 -9.27 -0.51
N GLY A 435 -37.08 -9.52 0.79
CA GLY A 435 -36.88 -10.84 1.41
C GLY A 435 -35.47 -11.09 1.96
N GLY A 436 -34.55 -10.12 1.87
CA GLY A 436 -33.21 -10.21 2.46
C GLY A 436 -32.96 -9.23 3.61
N THR A 437 -31.74 -9.25 4.15
CA THR A 437 -31.37 -8.49 5.37
C THR A 437 -30.07 -7.71 5.26
N GLN A 438 -29.22 -7.99 4.26
CA GLN A 438 -27.91 -7.33 4.13
C GLN A 438 -27.98 -5.92 3.53
N TYR A 439 -29.08 -5.62 2.85
CA TYR A 439 -29.32 -4.36 2.15
C TYR A 439 -30.66 -3.76 2.52
N ILE A 440 -30.78 -2.45 2.29
CA ILE A 440 -32.02 -1.69 2.30
C ILE A 440 -32.26 -1.20 0.87
N VAL A 441 -33.45 -1.48 0.33
CA VAL A 441 -33.84 -1.11 -1.04
C VAL A 441 -34.95 -0.08 -0.97
N TYR A 442 -34.75 1.04 -1.68
CA TYR A 442 -35.73 2.11 -1.84
C TYR A 442 -36.22 2.14 -3.29
N ASP A 443 -37.53 2.03 -3.50
CA ASP A 443 -38.16 2.23 -4.81
C ASP A 443 -38.42 3.73 -5.02
N LEU A 444 -37.85 4.28 -6.08
CA LEU A 444 -37.92 5.69 -6.45
C LEU A 444 -39.01 5.98 -7.48
N SER A 445 -39.84 4.99 -7.87
CA SER A 445 -40.85 5.18 -8.92
C SER A 445 -41.93 6.22 -8.58
N ALA A 446 -42.11 6.54 -7.30
CA ALA A 446 -43.08 7.52 -6.81
C ALA A 446 -42.46 8.88 -6.40
N ALA A 447 -41.14 9.02 -6.56
CA ALA A 447 -40.34 10.13 -6.01
C ALA A 447 -40.17 11.33 -6.96
#